data_AF-A0A944P4S8-F1
#
_entry.id   AF-A0A944P4S8-F1
#
_cell.length_a   1.000
_cell.length_b   1.000
_cell.length_c   1.000
_cell.angle_alpha   90.00
_cell.angle_beta   90.00
_cell.angle_gamma   90.00
#
_symmetry.space_group_name_H-M   'P 1'
#
loop_
_entity.id
_entity.type
_entity.pdbx_description
1 polymer ?
#
loop_
_entity_poly.entity_id
_entity_poly.type
_entity_poly.pdbx_seq_one_letter_code
_entity_poly.pdbx_strand_id
1 'polypeptide(L)'
;MYREAVRTKFLYARGVLVSTPAVSATTARANLFNLIKEVAADHTVKRITSNAGDAVLMSAEDYESWQETVYLLRSPANARRLMEAVARDKAGNSGITKTMEELESLTADAAGDE
;
A
#
# COMPACT_ATOMS: atom_id res chain seq x y z
N MET A 1 6.00 22.25 17.68
CA MET A 1 6.26 21.14 18.63
C MET A 1 5.21 20.02 18.56
N TYR A 2 3.91 20.31 18.47
CA TYR A 2 2.86 19.25 18.44
C TYR A 2 2.71 18.47 17.12
N ARG A 3 3.31 18.96 16.01
CA ARG A 3 3.23 18.34 14.69
C ARG A 3 4.29 17.26 14.43
N GLU A 4 5.39 17.26 15.19
CA GLU A 4 6.32 16.12 15.20
C GLU A 4 5.70 14.91 15.90
N ALA A 5 5.04 15.12 17.04
CA ALA A 5 4.47 14.04 17.84
C ALA A 5 3.46 13.16 17.07
N VAL A 6 2.72 13.71 16.09
CA VAL A 6 1.71 12.97 15.33
C VAL A 6 2.32 12.20 14.15
N ARG A 7 3.34 12.78 13.47
CA ARG A 7 4.06 12.11 12.38
C ARG A 7 4.97 10.99 12.88
N THR A 8 5.55 11.16 14.08
CA THR A 8 6.27 10.11 14.79
C THR A 8 5.32 8.97 15.21
N LYS A 9 4.04 9.24 15.49
CA LYS A 9 3.14 8.20 16.02
C LYS A 9 2.63 7.19 14.98
N PHE A 10 2.48 7.58 13.73
CA PHE A 10 1.92 6.70 12.69
C PHE A 10 2.95 5.73 12.06
N LEU A 11 4.25 6.05 12.09
CA LEU A 11 5.31 5.16 11.61
C LEU A 11 5.83 4.15 12.66
N TYR A 12 5.58 4.36 13.95
CA TYR A 12 6.11 3.51 15.04
C TYR A 12 5.35 2.20 15.28
N ALA A 13 4.15 2.02 14.72
CA ALA A 13 3.32 0.83 14.97
C ALA A 13 3.88 -0.48 14.37
N ARG A 14 4.99 -0.42 13.61
CA ARG A 14 5.62 -1.59 12.97
C ARG A 14 7.10 -1.79 13.31
N GLY A 15 7.62 -1.16 14.37
CA GLY A 15 8.90 -1.53 14.98
C GLY A 15 10.18 -1.35 14.15
N VAL A 16 10.10 -0.74 12.97
CA VAL A 16 11.28 -0.47 12.13
C VAL A 16 11.46 1.05 12.01
N LEU A 17 12.46 1.59 12.72
CA LEU A 17 12.91 2.97 12.60
C LEU A 17 13.59 3.15 11.23
N VAL A 18 12.82 3.50 10.20
CA VAL A 18 13.41 3.92 8.91
C VAL A 18 13.63 5.44 8.97
N SER A 19 14.80 5.84 9.44
CA SER A 19 15.26 7.22 9.30
C SER A 19 15.69 7.45 7.85
N THR A 20 14.74 7.81 6.98
CA THR A 20 15.06 8.14 5.59
C THR A 20 15.97 9.37 5.52
N PRO A 21 17.17 9.27 4.91
CA PRO A 21 18.06 10.40 4.73
C PRO A 21 17.35 11.53 3.97
N ALA A 22 17.51 12.75 4.48
CA ALA A 22 16.85 13.94 3.95
C ALA A 22 17.78 14.69 3.00
N VAL A 23 17.23 15.14 1.87
CA VAL A 23 17.92 16.04 0.93
C VAL A 23 17.25 17.41 0.96
N SER A 24 18.02 18.48 0.75
CA SER A 24 17.44 19.81 0.62
C SER A 24 16.67 19.93 -0.71
N ALA A 25 15.64 20.77 -0.78
CA ALA A 25 14.91 21.03 -2.02
C ALA A 25 15.82 21.56 -3.15
N THR A 26 16.85 22.35 -2.81
CA THR A 26 17.85 22.83 -3.77
C THR A 26 18.65 21.68 -4.37
N THR A 27 19.15 20.77 -3.52
CA THR A 27 19.87 19.56 -3.95
C THR A 27 18.98 18.63 -4.75
N ALA A 28 17.72 18.45 -4.32
CA ALA A 28 16.76 17.62 -5.01
C ALA A 28 16.43 18.18 -6.40
N ARG A 29 16.25 19.49 -6.53
CA ARG A 29 16.03 20.15 -7.82
C ARG A 29 17.19 19.92 -8.79
N ALA A 30 18.43 20.05 -8.31
CA ALA A 30 19.61 19.85 -9.14
C ALA A 30 19.78 18.39 -9.62
N ASN A 31 19.33 17.43 -8.81
CA ASN A 31 19.54 16.00 -9.03
C ASN A 31 18.24 15.21 -9.28
N LEU A 32 17.16 15.87 -9.69
CA LEU A 32 15.82 15.29 -9.68
C LEU A 32 15.71 14.01 -10.51
N PHE A 33 16.28 13.98 -11.71
CA PHE A 33 16.21 12.80 -12.58
C PHE A 33 16.95 11.59 -12.00
N ASN A 34 18.05 11.80 -11.28
CA ASN A 34 18.77 10.71 -10.63
C ASN A 34 17.99 10.19 -9.43
N LEU A 35 17.39 11.09 -8.65
CA LEU A 35 16.53 10.71 -7.54
C LEU A 35 15.31 9.91 -8.01
N ILE A 36 14.69 10.30 -9.13
CA ILE A 36 13.58 9.53 -9.74
C ILE A 36 14.02 8.12 -10.13
N LYS A 37 15.19 7.99 -10.78
CA LYS A 37 15.73 6.68 -11.15
C LYS A 37 16.01 5.81 -9.93
N GLU A 38 16.59 6.39 -8.89
CA GLU A 38 16.91 5.68 -7.64
C GLU A 38 15.64 5.18 -6.94
N VAL A 39 14.63 6.03 -6.75
CA VAL A 39 13.39 5.60 -6.08
C VAL A 39 12.62 4.57 -6.91
N ALA A 40 12.68 4.65 -8.23
CA ALA A 40 11.99 3.72 -9.12
C ALA A 40 12.70 2.36 -9.21
N ALA A 41 14.03 2.32 -9.19
CA ALA A 41 14.79 1.07 -9.29
C ALA A 41 14.89 0.35 -7.94
N ASP A 42 15.13 1.11 -6.87
CA ASP A 42 15.46 0.53 -5.57
C ASP A 42 14.25 0.47 -4.62
N HIS A 43 13.07 0.93 -5.06
CA HIS A 43 11.86 1.08 -4.23
C HIS A 43 12.15 1.79 -2.89
N THR A 44 13.04 2.78 -2.95
CA THR A 44 13.42 3.57 -1.78
C THR A 44 12.59 4.84 -1.70
N VAL A 45 12.41 5.32 -0.47
CA VAL A 45 11.76 6.60 -0.19
C VAL A 45 12.83 7.65 0.05
N LYS A 46 12.66 8.88 -0.46
CA LYS A 46 13.52 10.03 -0.18
C LYS A 46 12.71 11.17 0.43
N ARG A 47 13.20 11.73 1.53
CA ARG A 47 12.60 12.92 2.14
C ARG A 47 13.27 14.18 1.58
N ILE A 48 12.47 15.10 1.07
CA ILE A 48 12.92 16.41 0.58
C ILE A 48 12.50 17.46 1.60
N THR A 49 13.45 18.27 2.06
CA THR A 49 13.22 19.31 3.08
C THR A 49 13.34 20.70 2.47
N SER A 50 12.45 21.61 2.84
CA SER A 50 12.48 23.01 2.40
C SER A 50 11.96 23.94 3.49
N ASN A 51 12.27 25.24 3.37
CA ASN A 51 11.72 26.25 4.28
C ASN A 51 10.19 26.36 4.20
N ALA A 52 9.57 25.92 3.10
CA ALA A 52 8.11 25.91 2.92
C ALA A 52 7.46 24.61 3.44
N GLY A 53 8.26 23.60 3.80
CA GLY A 53 7.78 22.30 4.26
C GLY A 53 8.49 21.12 3.59
N ASP A 54 8.19 19.93 4.11
CA ASP A 54 8.81 18.68 3.68
C ASP A 54 7.90 17.90 2.72
N ALA A 55 8.52 17.30 1.72
CA ALA A 55 7.90 16.39 0.76
C ALA A 55 8.58 15.02 0.79
N VAL A 56 7.91 14.03 0.23
CA VAL A 56 8.43 12.67 0.05
C VAL A 56 8.41 12.33 -1.43
N LEU A 57 9.51 11.78 -1.93
CA LEU A 57 9.62 11.19 -3.26
C LEU A 57 9.73 9.67 -3.11
N MET A 58 8.94 8.94 -3.88
CA MET A 58 8.93 7.48 -3.97
C MET A 58 8.54 7.06 -5.39
N SER A 59 8.65 5.77 -5.72
CA SER A 59 8.17 5.27 -7.01
C SER A 59 6.64 5.42 -7.14
N ALA A 60 6.15 5.59 -8.38
CA ALA A 60 4.72 5.64 -8.63
C ALA A 60 4.04 4.30 -8.30
N GLU A 61 4.71 3.18 -8.62
CA GLU A 61 4.26 1.82 -8.32
C GLU A 61 4.06 1.59 -6.81
N ASP A 62 5.01 2.02 -5.97
CA ASP A 62 4.90 1.90 -4.53
C ASP A 62 3.74 2.75 -3.99
N TYR A 63 3.54 3.95 -4.56
CA TYR A 63 2.43 4.82 -4.18
C TYR A 63 1.07 4.18 -4.53
N GLU A 64 0.91 3.68 -5.76
CA GLU A 64 -0.31 3.02 -6.22
C GLU A 64 -0.62 1.77 -5.39
N SER A 65 0.38 0.91 -5.17
CA SER A 65 0.27 -0.29 -4.32
C SER A 65 -0.14 0.04 -2.88
N TRP A 66 0.40 1.12 -2.32
CA TRP A 66 -0.02 1.61 -1.00
C TRP A 66 -1.44 2.14 -0.99
N GLN A 67 -1.85 2.90 -2.00
CA GLN A 67 -3.23 3.40 -2.10
C GLN A 67 -4.23 2.25 -2.20
N GLU A 68 -3.92 1.22 -2.98
CA GLU A 68 -4.74 0.01 -3.10
C GLU A 68 -4.80 -0.75 -1.77
N THR A 69 -3.67 -0.95 -1.10
CA THR A 69 -3.63 -1.62 0.21
C THR A 69 -4.46 -0.86 1.25
N VAL A 70 -4.32 0.47 1.31
CA VAL A 70 -5.13 1.31 2.20
C VAL A 70 -6.61 1.27 1.84
N TYR A 71 -6.94 1.20 0.55
CA TYR A 71 -8.30 1.06 0.06
C TYR A 71 -8.92 -0.29 0.47
N LEU A 72 -8.19 -1.40 0.31
CA LEU A 72 -8.63 -2.72 0.75
C LEU A 72 -8.86 -2.80 2.27
N LEU A 73 -8.03 -2.11 3.05
CA LEU A 73 -8.09 -2.08 4.51
C LEU A 73 -9.02 -1.00 5.08
N ARG A 74 -9.60 -0.12 4.24
CA ARG A 74 -10.50 0.97 4.69
C ARG A 74 -11.80 0.47 5.29
N SER A 75 -12.22 -0.75 4.96
CA SER A 75 -13.33 -1.43 5.64
C SER A 75 -12.76 -2.49 6.57
N PRO A 76 -12.90 -2.34 7.91
CA PRO A 76 -12.51 -3.38 8.86
C PRO A 76 -13.14 -4.74 8.55
N ALA A 77 -14.35 -4.74 7.96
CA ALA A 77 -15.01 -5.96 7.52
C ALA A 77 -14.31 -6.60 6.30
N ASN A 78 -13.83 -5.79 5.36
CA ASN A 78 -13.09 -6.28 4.18
C ASN A 78 -11.68 -6.78 4.56
N ALA A 79 -10.99 -6.04 5.43
CA ALA A 79 -9.70 -6.47 5.99
C ALA A 79 -9.81 -7.83 6.70
N ARG A 80 -10.85 -8.01 7.54
CA ARG A 80 -11.13 -9.28 8.20
C ARG A 80 -11.37 -10.41 7.20
N ARG A 81 -12.21 -10.19 6.18
CA ARG A 81 -12.49 -11.18 5.12
C ARG A 81 -11.23 -11.59 4.35
N LEU A 82 -10.38 -10.62 4.00
CA LEU A 82 -9.12 -10.88 3.32
C LEU A 82 -8.16 -11.70 4.20
N MET A 83 -8.02 -11.34 5.48
CA MET A 83 -7.18 -12.09 6.42
C MET A 83 -7.68 -13.52 6.63
N GLU A 84 -9.00 -13.73 6.73
CA GLU A 84 -9.60 -15.06 6.80
C GLU A 84 -9.34 -15.88 5.52
N ALA A 85 -9.42 -15.25 4.34
CA ALA A 85 -9.13 -15.92 3.07
C ALA A 85 -7.66 -16.36 2.97
N VAL A 86 -6.71 -15.48 3.33
CA VAL A 86 -5.28 -15.79 3.36
C VAL A 86 -4.96 -16.90 4.37
N ALA A 87 -5.62 -16.91 5.53
CA ALA A 87 -5.45 -17.96 6.52
C ALA A 87 -5.94 -19.33 6.02
N ARG A 88 -7.07 -19.38 5.31
CA ARG A 88 -7.56 -20.62 4.69
C ARG A 88 -6.61 -21.15 3.62
N ASP A 89 -6.10 -20.25 2.77
CA ASP A 89 -5.16 -20.62 1.70
C ASP A 89 -3.85 -21.19 2.27
N LYS A 90 -3.25 -20.52 3.27
CA LYS A 90 -2.04 -21.00 3.97
C LYS A 90 -2.22 -22.32 4.71
N ALA A 91 -3.44 -22.63 5.17
CA ALA A 91 -3.75 -23.89 5.82
C ALA A 91 -3.87 -25.07 4.83
N GLY A 92 -3.62 -24.85 3.53
CA GLY A 92 -3.81 -25.87 2.49
C GLY A 92 -5.28 -26.17 2.23
N ASN A 93 -6.17 -25.34 2.75
CA ASN A 93 -7.61 -25.44 2.52
C ASN A 93 -7.91 -24.68 1.23
N SER A 94 -7.36 -25.18 0.12
CA SER A 94 -7.62 -24.65 -1.22
C SER A 94 -9.13 -24.53 -1.38
N GLY A 95 -9.58 -23.31 -1.69
CA GLY A 95 -10.99 -23.01 -1.87
C GLY A 95 -11.64 -23.99 -2.84
N ILE A 96 -12.97 -24.07 -2.81
CA ILE A 96 -13.71 -24.84 -3.79
C ILE A 96 -13.28 -24.33 -5.17
N THR A 97 -12.48 -25.13 -5.88
CA THR A 97 -12.12 -24.85 -7.27
C THR A 97 -13.38 -25.09 -8.08
N LYS A 98 -14.09 -24.03 -8.39
CA LYS A 98 -15.18 -24.07 -9.37
C LYS A 98 -14.64 -23.61 -10.70
N THR A 99 -15.00 -24.30 -11.76
CA THR A 99 -14.78 -23.77 -13.11
C THR A 99 -15.66 -22.53 -13.31
N MET A 100 -15.29 -21.67 -14.25
CA MET A 100 -16.10 -20.49 -14.57
C MET A 100 -17.54 -20.89 -14.95
N GLU A 101 -17.67 -21.99 -15.68
CA GLU A 101 -18.96 -22.58 -16.10
C GLU A 101 -19.83 -23.04 -14.91
N GLU A 102 -19.22 -23.62 -13.88
CA GLU A 102 -19.90 -24.00 -12.63
C GLU A 102 -20.31 -22.80 -11.76
N LEU A 103 -19.66 -21.65 -11.93
CA LEU A 103 -20.02 -20.40 -11.24
C LEU A 103 -21.22 -19.73 -11.92
N GLU A 104 -21.24 -19.73 -13.25
CA GLU A 104 -22.30 -19.14 -14.05
C GLU A 104 -23.65 -19.85 -13.84
N SER A 105 -23.64 -21.19 -13.73
CA SER A 105 -24.86 -21.97 -13.45
C SER A 105 -25.49 -21.67 -12.08
N LEU A 106 -24.68 -21.38 -11.06
CA LEU A 106 -25.17 -21.04 -9.70
C LEU A 106 -25.83 -19.67 -9.64
N THR A 107 -25.47 -18.76 -10.55
CA THR A 107 -26.16 -17.46 -10.68
C THR A 107 -27.43 -17.56 -11.53
N ALA A 108 -27.52 -18.54 -12.43
CA ALA A 108 -28.70 -18.78 -13.25
C ALA A 108 -29.86 -19.36 -12.43
N ASP A 109 -29.57 -20.28 -11.49
CA ASP A 109 -30.59 -20.85 -10.59
C ASP A 109 -31.17 -19.82 -9.60
N ALA A 110 -30.43 -18.75 -9.28
CA ALA A 110 -30.88 -17.68 -8.39
C ALA A 110 -31.76 -16.62 -9.08
N ALA A 111 -31.85 -16.64 -10.42
CA ALA A 111 -32.63 -15.69 -11.22
C ALA A 111 -33.91 -16.32 -11.83
N GLY A 112 -34.21 -17.58 -11.49
CA GLY A 112 -35.33 -18.34 -12.05
C GLY A 112 -36.64 -18.30 -11.25
N ASP A 113 -36.70 -17.60 -10.11
CA ASP A 113 -37.90 -17.48 -9.26
C ASP A 113 -38.43 -16.03 -9.22
N GLU A 114 -38.82 -15.49 -10.38
CA GLU A 114 -39.86 -14.42 -10.47
C GLU A 114 -40.94 -14.78 -11.49
#